data_AF-A0A8S1IVE7-F1
#
_entry.id   AF-A0A8S1IVE7-F1
#
_cell.length_a   1.000
_cell.length_b   1.000
_cell.length_c   1.000
_cell.angle_alpha   90.00
_cell.angle_beta   90.00
_cell.angle_gamma   90.00
#
_symmetry.space_group_name_H-M   'P 1'
#
loop_
_entity.id
_entity.type
_entity.pdbx_description
1 polymer ?
#
loop_
_entity_poly.entity_id
_entity_poly.type
_entity_poly.pdbx_seq_one_letter_code
_entity_poly.pdbx_strand_id
1 'polypeptide(L)'
;MCSVQRHFPIQPSTFPTFRQSPTLAVSLSIATCLRARRSPSVDDCRMEDFPSIVPPGAFDTVGADTHVCAPPKRAAGAARAFGERELAEGAAPCGSQLPVAVGVPIRSVLLSCGLGLPSAALQIEDAGSILPPKCHASKTGVPTILRVSLPNPPGSGQKRGGGILQRGALVGAVPRLPSDGRMRPLERPVSPHPAAARSPLIHQAAPLGRPWVSSAARAVRMAGGASRGLSAMATSVKDCGAFIDRAVTLTGAQAGPLAGLTFAVKDLFDVKGFVTGFGNPTWKETHGPAEETAPPVQMLVDAGAHMVGKVHMDELAYSLNGENVHYGTPTNPAAPGRVPGGSSSGSAVAVANNEVDFSLGSDTAGSVRVPASYNGIFGFRPTHGRISLDAARPLAPSYDTCGWFARDAALLERVGKVLLGSGNTPQRKLRRWLWAIDGFAHAQPTTSQKLQDDIESAAPAIVSVLGDVEKITVASMTEDDDLSQWITTFRVLQGREAWECHGEWIKSAKPTFGPGTRERFEMTSKISAEEVAAAAVSQQRIREHLDRLLGEDGALFLPTAPGPAPLCNTPLRELDAFRKELLTLSSIASIGGLPQVSLPLSKVDGFPVGLGVIGPKGSDEGLLDLTKSLMEAFAD
;
A
#
# COMPACT_ATOMS: atom_id res chain seq x y z
N MET A 1 -4.08 49.90 -39.79
CA MET A 1 -4.96 50.53 -40.81
C MET A 1 -6.08 49.55 -41.17
N CYS A 2 -7.07 49.97 -41.98
CA CYS A 2 -8.26 49.20 -42.37
C CYS A 2 -7.90 47.80 -42.94
N SER A 3 -8.66 46.71 -42.73
CA SER A 3 -10.12 46.49 -42.82
C SER A 3 -10.67 46.51 -44.26
N VAL A 4 -11.29 45.40 -44.69
CA VAL A 4 -12.57 45.31 -45.44
C VAL A 4 -12.97 43.83 -45.61
N GLN A 5 -14.27 43.54 -45.64
CA GLN A 5 -14.89 42.19 -45.75
C GLN A 5 -15.40 41.90 -47.18
N ARG A 6 -15.79 40.63 -47.47
CA ARG A 6 -17.08 40.26 -48.13
C ARG A 6 -17.37 38.74 -48.08
N HIS A 7 -18.50 38.30 -48.65
CA HIS A 7 -19.26 37.11 -48.19
C HIS A 7 -20.11 36.44 -49.30
N PHE A 8 -20.20 35.09 -49.29
CA PHE A 8 -21.26 34.21 -49.88
C PHE A 8 -21.50 34.27 -51.42
N PRO A 9 -22.38 33.42 -52.07
CA PRO A 9 -23.30 32.36 -51.57
C PRO A 9 -23.38 30.98 -52.32
N ILE A 10 -23.95 29.96 -51.64
CA ILE A 10 -24.96 28.91 -52.07
C ILE A 10 -24.68 27.99 -53.31
N GLN A 11 -24.36 26.68 -53.16
CA GLN A 11 -25.17 25.42 -52.98
C GLN A 11 -25.44 24.55 -54.29
N PRO A 12 -26.35 23.53 -54.39
CA PRO A 12 -25.89 22.10 -54.42
C PRO A 12 -26.57 21.09 -55.41
N SER A 13 -25.97 19.91 -55.65
CA SER A 13 -26.61 18.71 -56.28
C SER A 13 -25.63 17.51 -56.34
N THR A 14 -25.97 16.19 -56.35
CA THR A 14 -27.14 15.36 -55.96
C THR A 14 -26.70 13.87 -55.88
N PHE A 15 -27.49 12.99 -55.24
CA PHE A 15 -27.30 11.52 -55.21
C PHE A 15 -27.53 10.82 -56.57
N PRO A 16 -27.14 9.54 -56.73
CA PRO A 16 -28.17 8.49 -56.64
C PRO A 16 -27.85 7.34 -55.67
N THR A 17 -28.90 6.59 -55.30
CA THR A 17 -28.88 5.47 -54.34
C THR A 17 -28.93 4.09 -55.03
N PHE A 18 -28.50 3.04 -54.33
CA PHE A 18 -29.10 1.71 -54.49
C PHE A 18 -29.32 1.01 -53.13
N ARG A 19 -30.44 0.30 -53.01
CA ARG A 19 -30.76 -0.61 -51.90
C ARG A 19 -30.66 -2.05 -52.41
N GLN A 20 -30.29 -2.99 -51.55
CA GLN A 20 -31.14 -4.15 -51.28
C GLN A 20 -30.75 -4.88 -49.99
N SER A 21 -31.75 -5.48 -49.35
CA SER A 21 -31.63 -6.52 -48.33
C SER A 21 -32.54 -7.66 -48.76
N PRO A 22 -32.30 -8.88 -48.26
CA PRO A 22 -33.44 -9.65 -47.80
C PRO A 22 -33.25 -10.23 -46.40
N THR A 23 -34.36 -10.40 -45.70
CA THR A 23 -34.48 -11.07 -44.40
C THR A 23 -34.46 -12.58 -44.56
N LEU A 24 -33.90 -13.30 -43.59
CA LEU A 24 -34.31 -14.67 -43.26
C LEU A 24 -34.01 -14.95 -41.78
N ALA A 25 -34.78 -15.86 -41.19
CA ALA A 25 -34.75 -16.20 -39.77
C ALA A 25 -34.75 -17.74 -39.61
N VAL A 26 -34.76 -18.22 -38.36
CA VAL A 26 -34.75 -19.65 -37.96
C VAL A 26 -33.35 -20.28 -38.13
N SER A 27 -32.81 -21.09 -37.21
CA SER A 27 -33.40 -21.74 -36.03
C SER A 27 -32.54 -21.64 -34.76
N LEU A 28 -33.19 -21.91 -33.62
CA LEU A 28 -32.54 -22.33 -32.37
C LEU A 28 -31.94 -23.74 -32.57
N SER A 29 -30.73 -24.01 -32.04
CA SER A 29 -30.25 -25.37 -31.81
C SER A 29 -29.22 -25.42 -30.68
N ILE A 30 -29.35 -26.42 -29.80
CA ILE A 30 -28.52 -26.60 -28.60
C ILE A 30 -27.42 -27.62 -28.93
N ALA A 31 -26.15 -27.25 -28.75
CA ALA A 31 -25.00 -28.12 -28.96
C ALA A 31 -24.07 -28.09 -27.75
N THR A 32 -24.30 -29.01 -26.81
CA THR A 32 -23.50 -29.17 -25.59
C THR A 32 -22.10 -29.70 -25.91
N CYS A 33 -21.06 -28.98 -25.53
CA CYS A 33 -19.67 -29.50 -25.55
C CYS A 33 -18.97 -29.27 -24.21
N LEU A 34 -19.35 -30.11 -23.23
CA LEU A 34 -18.54 -30.38 -22.05
C LEU A 34 -17.18 -30.97 -22.49
N ARG A 35 -16.08 -30.35 -22.10
CA ARG A 35 -14.77 -31.02 -22.03
C ARG A 35 -14.21 -30.89 -20.62
N ALA A 36 -13.90 -32.04 -20.02
CA ALA A 36 -13.51 -32.11 -18.63
C ALA A 36 -12.08 -31.61 -18.40
N ARG A 37 -11.88 -30.88 -17.30
CA ARG A 37 -10.64 -30.95 -16.53
C ARG A 37 -10.97 -31.71 -15.24
N ARG A 38 -10.32 -32.85 -15.03
CA ARG A 38 -10.27 -33.52 -13.72
C ARG A 38 -8.81 -33.59 -13.28
N SER A 39 -8.53 -33.08 -12.09
CA SER A 39 -7.29 -33.37 -11.38
C SER A 39 -7.27 -34.84 -10.96
N PRO A 40 -6.10 -35.51 -10.92
CA PRO A 40 -5.95 -36.77 -10.21
C PRO A 40 -5.94 -36.53 -8.69
N SER A 41 -6.47 -37.48 -7.93
CA SER A 41 -6.26 -37.63 -6.48
C SER A 41 -5.43 -38.88 -6.19
N VAL A 42 -4.94 -39.01 -4.96
CA VAL A 42 -3.92 -39.98 -4.52
C VAL A 42 -4.53 -41.36 -4.19
N ASP A 43 -3.65 -42.30 -3.82
CA ASP A 43 -3.86 -43.61 -3.15
C ASP A 43 -4.10 -44.84 -4.05
N ASP A 44 -3.53 -46.02 -3.78
CA ASP A 44 -2.34 -46.41 -2.99
C ASP A 44 -1.90 -47.83 -3.44
N CYS A 45 -0.59 -48.13 -3.49
CA CYS A 45 -0.06 -49.51 -3.57
C CYS A 45 1.45 -49.56 -3.26
N ARG A 46 1.96 -50.69 -2.72
CA ARG A 46 3.20 -50.72 -1.90
C ARG A 46 4.39 -51.53 -2.46
N MET A 47 5.60 -51.12 -2.02
CA MET A 47 6.93 -51.80 -2.03
C MET A 47 7.51 -52.08 -3.45
N GLU A 48 8.81 -51.97 -3.74
CA GLU A 48 10.03 -52.32 -2.99
C GLU A 48 11.27 -51.43 -3.34
N ASP A 49 12.15 -51.23 -2.35
CA ASP A 49 13.64 -51.15 -2.34
C ASP A 49 14.56 -50.33 -3.32
N PHE A 50 15.60 -49.74 -2.69
CA PHE A 50 16.92 -49.28 -3.20
C PHE A 50 16.97 -48.02 -4.14
N PRO A 51 18.16 -47.39 -4.41
CA PRO A 51 18.71 -46.39 -3.49
C PRO A 51 19.15 -45.05 -4.13
N SER A 52 19.50 -44.06 -3.29
CA SER A 52 20.06 -42.76 -3.68
C SER A 52 21.52 -42.81 -4.17
N ILE A 53 21.85 -42.05 -5.22
CA ILE A 53 23.23 -41.86 -5.72
C ILE A 53 23.60 -40.37 -5.78
N VAL A 54 24.85 -40.05 -5.43
CA VAL A 54 25.47 -38.70 -5.42
C VAL A 54 26.56 -38.64 -6.50
N PRO A 55 26.84 -37.49 -7.17
CA PRO A 55 27.93 -37.37 -8.14
C PRO A 55 29.34 -37.54 -7.52
N PRO A 56 30.33 -38.07 -8.26
CA PRO A 56 31.59 -38.55 -7.66
C PRO A 56 32.71 -37.49 -7.52
N GLY A 57 33.22 -37.35 -6.30
CA GLY A 57 34.49 -37.97 -5.89
C GLY A 57 35.84 -37.46 -6.44
N ALA A 58 36.75 -37.14 -5.52
CA ALA A 58 38.20 -37.25 -5.68
C ALA A 58 38.82 -37.76 -4.35
N PHE A 59 39.80 -38.67 -4.44
CA PHE A 59 40.52 -39.33 -3.32
C PHE A 59 41.74 -38.45 -2.87
N ASP A 60 42.45 -38.64 -1.76
CA ASP A 60 42.51 -39.69 -0.69
C ASP A 60 42.98 -39.01 0.66
N THR A 61 43.54 -39.59 1.75
CA THR A 61 44.07 -40.93 2.11
C THR A 61 44.02 -41.18 3.65
N VAL A 62 44.01 -42.46 4.06
CA VAL A 62 44.64 -43.11 5.25
C VAL A 62 44.68 -42.37 6.63
N GLY A 63 43.92 -42.90 7.60
CA GLY A 63 44.50 -43.78 8.64
C GLY A 63 44.65 -43.32 10.12
N ALA A 64 43.81 -43.90 11.01
CA ALA A 64 43.99 -44.12 12.47
C ALA A 64 44.22 -42.90 13.40
N ASP A 65 43.90 -42.91 14.71
CA ASP A 65 43.68 -44.02 15.65
C ASP A 65 42.63 -43.69 16.77
N THR A 66 42.70 -44.33 17.94
CA THR A 66 41.58 -44.56 18.88
C THR A 66 41.66 -43.87 20.28
N HIS A 67 40.56 -43.98 21.05
CA HIS A 67 40.41 -43.88 22.52
C HIS A 67 40.11 -42.54 23.27
N VAL A 68 38.85 -42.39 23.70
CA VAL A 68 38.34 -42.42 25.12
C VAL A 68 38.75 -41.34 26.18
N CYS A 69 37.71 -40.84 26.88
CA CYS A 69 37.65 -40.23 28.24
C CYS A 69 37.99 -38.74 28.55
N ALA A 70 36.93 -38.04 28.99
CA ALA A 70 36.79 -37.21 30.22
C ALA A 70 37.70 -35.97 30.51
N PRO A 71 37.12 -34.85 31.02
CA PRO A 71 37.86 -33.62 31.34
C PRO A 71 38.34 -33.51 32.81
N PRO A 72 39.45 -32.80 33.09
CA PRO A 72 39.95 -32.52 34.44
C PRO A 72 39.30 -31.28 35.11
N LYS A 73 39.57 -31.09 36.42
CA LYS A 73 39.03 -30.01 37.27
C LYS A 73 40.12 -29.12 37.87
N ARG A 74 39.78 -27.82 38.05
CA ARG A 74 40.22 -26.87 39.10
C ARG A 74 41.72 -26.55 39.31
N ALA A 75 41.98 -25.24 39.39
CA ALA A 75 42.80 -24.62 40.44
C ALA A 75 42.11 -23.31 40.90
N ALA A 76 42.56 -22.64 41.97
CA ALA A 76 41.83 -21.53 42.61
C ALA A 76 42.74 -20.42 43.15
N GLY A 77 42.18 -19.22 43.41
CA GLY A 77 42.86 -18.07 44.02
C GLY A 77 41.89 -17.13 44.76
N ALA A 78 42.30 -16.65 45.93
CA ALA A 78 41.54 -15.86 46.91
C ALA A 78 41.69 -14.33 46.71
N ALA A 79 41.04 -13.39 47.43
CA ALA A 79 39.70 -13.27 48.04
C ALA A 79 39.60 -11.92 48.80
N ARG A 80 38.40 -11.34 49.00
CA ARG A 80 38.02 -10.55 50.21
C ARG A 80 36.52 -10.23 50.27
N ALA A 81 36.03 -9.91 51.48
CA ALA A 81 34.63 -9.72 51.89
C ALA A 81 34.21 -8.22 51.86
N PHE A 82 33.00 -7.74 52.23
CA PHE A 82 32.00 -8.16 53.23
C PHE A 82 30.59 -7.65 52.90
N GLY A 83 29.53 -8.25 53.48
CA GLY A 83 28.17 -7.69 53.49
C GLY A 83 27.06 -8.75 53.61
N GLU A 84 26.55 -8.99 54.82
CA GLU A 84 25.62 -10.10 55.14
C GLU A 84 24.17 -9.66 55.35
N ARG A 85 23.22 -10.59 55.12
CA ARG A 85 22.11 -10.87 56.06
C ARG A 85 21.37 -12.20 55.77
N GLU A 86 21.12 -12.93 56.85
CA GLU A 86 20.30 -14.14 57.04
C GLU A 86 18.77 -13.83 56.99
N LEU A 87 17.76 -14.73 56.98
CA LEU A 87 17.53 -16.19 56.77
C LEU A 87 16.00 -16.34 56.42
N ALA A 88 15.25 -17.45 56.34
CA ALA A 88 15.40 -18.88 56.69
C ALA A 88 14.61 -19.76 55.67
N GLU A 89 14.98 -21.03 55.41
CA GLU A 89 14.42 -22.30 55.95
C GLU A 89 12.92 -22.59 55.74
N GLY A 90 12.57 -23.83 55.31
CA GLY A 90 11.16 -24.22 55.07
C GLY A 90 10.85 -25.58 54.39
N ALA A 91 11.71 -26.62 54.52
CA ALA A 91 11.49 -28.06 54.27
C ALA A 91 10.51 -28.62 53.18
N ALA A 92 10.99 -29.59 52.37
CA ALA A 92 10.17 -30.55 51.62
C ALA A 92 10.01 -31.89 52.39
N PRO A 93 9.11 -32.82 52.00
CA PRO A 93 9.58 -33.96 51.19
C PRO A 93 8.57 -34.65 50.21
N CYS A 94 9.15 -35.39 49.24
CA CYS A 94 8.68 -36.59 48.50
C CYS A 94 7.20 -37.01 48.35
N GLY A 95 6.83 -37.45 47.12
CA GLY A 95 6.12 -38.74 46.99
C GLY A 95 5.24 -39.04 45.75
N SER A 96 5.48 -40.20 45.11
CA SER A 96 4.55 -41.02 44.27
C SER A 96 4.25 -40.61 42.81
N GLN A 97 3.40 -41.39 42.10
CA GLN A 97 3.56 -41.76 40.67
C GLN A 97 2.26 -41.83 39.83
N LEU A 98 2.41 -41.56 38.52
CA LEU A 98 1.66 -42.13 37.36
C LEU A 98 0.16 -41.75 37.16
N PRO A 99 -0.42 -41.98 35.95
CA PRO A 99 -1.52 -41.16 35.42
C PRO A 99 -2.86 -41.91 35.20
N VAL A 100 -3.88 -41.18 34.71
CA VAL A 100 -5.17 -41.71 34.22
C VAL A 100 -5.51 -41.12 32.85
N ALA A 101 -6.13 -41.91 31.97
CA ALA A 101 -6.69 -41.49 30.69
C ALA A 101 -8.16 -41.95 30.56
N VAL A 102 -9.00 -41.21 29.82
CA VAL A 102 -10.41 -41.51 29.56
C VAL A 102 -10.75 -41.21 28.08
N GLY A 103 -11.62 -42.00 27.46
CA GLY A 103 -11.69 -42.13 25.99
C GLY A 103 -12.89 -41.53 25.24
N VAL A 104 -12.92 -41.90 23.95
CA VAL A 104 -13.94 -41.82 22.87
C VAL A 104 -15.36 -42.31 23.29
N PRO A 105 -16.48 -42.15 22.50
CA PRO A 105 -16.58 -42.19 21.02
C PRO A 105 -17.66 -41.35 20.30
N ILE A 106 -17.66 -41.42 18.96
CA ILE A 106 -18.80 -41.43 17.99
C ILE A 106 -18.18 -41.63 16.58
N ARG A 107 -18.79 -42.18 15.51
CA ARG A 107 -19.74 -43.26 15.19
C ARG A 107 -20.09 -43.04 13.70
N SER A 108 -20.16 -44.09 12.87
CA SER A 108 -20.34 -43.97 11.40
C SER A 108 -21.68 -44.54 10.92
N VAL A 109 -22.12 -44.16 9.71
CA VAL A 109 -23.29 -44.75 9.01
C VAL A 109 -22.97 -44.95 7.52
N LEU A 110 -23.50 -46.03 6.93
CA LEU A 110 -23.41 -46.41 5.52
C LEU A 110 -24.78 -46.93 5.05
N LEU A 111 -25.11 -46.76 3.76
CA LEU A 111 -26.07 -47.60 3.04
C LEU A 111 -25.76 -47.61 1.53
N SER A 112 -26.38 -48.52 0.77
CA SER A 112 -25.87 -48.98 -0.54
C SER A 112 -26.95 -49.32 -1.57
N CYS A 113 -26.56 -49.35 -2.86
CA CYS A 113 -27.10 -50.09 -4.03
C CYS A 113 -26.49 -49.49 -5.32
N GLY A 114 -26.30 -50.16 -6.46
CA GLY A 114 -26.48 -51.58 -6.83
C GLY A 114 -26.60 -51.74 -8.37
N LEU A 115 -26.22 -52.91 -8.92
CA LEU A 115 -26.26 -53.30 -10.37
C LEU A 115 -25.17 -52.65 -11.29
N GLY A 116 -24.63 -53.28 -12.36
CA GLY A 116 -24.62 -54.73 -12.66
C GLY A 116 -24.36 -55.15 -14.15
N LEU A 117 -23.09 -55.36 -14.54
CA LEU A 117 -22.61 -56.24 -15.67
C LEU A 117 -23.06 -55.95 -17.14
N PRO A 118 -22.51 -56.60 -18.20
CA PRO A 118 -21.26 -57.39 -18.35
C PRO A 118 -20.31 -56.99 -19.51
N SER A 119 -19.16 -57.67 -19.53
CA SER A 119 -18.06 -57.75 -20.52
C SER A 119 -18.41 -58.03 -22.01
N ALA A 120 -17.55 -57.55 -22.92
CA ALA A 120 -17.15 -58.25 -24.18
C ALA A 120 -15.76 -57.78 -24.67
N ALA A 121 -14.97 -58.67 -25.29
CA ALA A 121 -13.57 -58.45 -25.72
C ALA A 121 -13.42 -58.36 -27.26
N LEU A 122 -12.22 -58.00 -27.79
CA LEU A 122 -11.28 -58.89 -28.54
C LEU A 122 -10.20 -58.13 -29.38
N GLN A 123 -9.00 -58.72 -29.50
CA GLN A 123 -7.91 -58.58 -30.53
C GLN A 123 -7.42 -57.18 -30.99
N ILE A 124 -6.14 -56.79 -30.85
CA ILE A 124 -4.84 -57.34 -31.37
C ILE A 124 -4.71 -57.22 -32.91
N GLU A 125 -3.78 -56.37 -33.38
CA GLU A 125 -2.62 -56.78 -34.23
C GLU A 125 -1.58 -55.64 -34.39
N ASP A 126 -0.49 -55.92 -35.11
CA ASP A 126 0.86 -55.34 -34.94
C ASP A 126 1.25 -54.22 -35.96
N ALA A 127 2.38 -53.54 -35.67
CA ALA A 127 3.53 -53.34 -36.58
C ALA A 127 4.29 -51.99 -36.48
N GLY A 128 5.63 -52.06 -36.61
CA GLY A 128 6.39 -51.13 -37.45
C GLY A 128 7.14 -49.96 -36.80
N SER A 129 8.34 -50.20 -36.27
CA SER A 129 9.35 -49.16 -35.97
C SER A 129 10.30 -48.91 -37.15
N ILE A 130 10.89 -47.70 -37.28
CA ILE A 130 12.18 -47.44 -37.98
C ILE A 130 12.70 -45.99 -37.73
N LEU A 131 14.02 -45.83 -37.61
CA LEU A 131 14.81 -44.57 -37.54
C LEU A 131 15.57 -44.36 -38.87
N PRO A 132 15.98 -43.13 -39.31
CA PRO A 132 17.38 -42.64 -39.08
C PRO A 132 17.54 -41.07 -39.10
N PRO A 133 18.67 -40.41 -39.51
CA PRO A 133 19.83 -40.13 -38.63
C PRO A 133 20.52 -38.71 -38.71
N LYS A 134 21.43 -38.47 -37.74
CA LYS A 134 22.73 -37.71 -37.72
C LYS A 134 23.16 -36.73 -38.85
N CYS A 135 23.88 -35.67 -38.46
CA CYS A 135 25.12 -35.21 -39.14
C CYS A 135 26.11 -34.40 -38.25
N HIS A 136 27.28 -34.00 -38.78
CA HIS A 136 28.46 -33.49 -38.04
C HIS A 136 28.84 -32.01 -38.30
N ALA A 137 29.87 -31.51 -37.60
CA ALA A 137 30.32 -30.10 -37.57
C ALA A 137 31.59 -29.80 -38.40
N SER A 138 31.87 -28.51 -38.65
CA SER A 138 33.15 -27.98 -39.15
C SER A 138 33.44 -26.56 -38.62
N LYS A 139 34.57 -25.93 -39.00
CA LYS A 139 35.12 -24.69 -38.41
C LYS A 139 35.23 -23.53 -39.43
N THR A 140 35.50 -22.34 -38.88
CA THR A 140 36.03 -21.09 -39.50
C THR A 140 35.00 -20.06 -40.01
N GLY A 141 35.32 -18.78 -39.77
CA GLY A 141 34.51 -17.61 -40.12
C GLY A 141 34.80 -16.45 -39.15
N VAL A 142 35.26 -15.30 -39.66
CA VAL A 142 35.57 -14.09 -38.86
C VAL A 142 34.38 -13.13 -38.88
N PRO A 143 33.90 -12.60 -37.74
CA PRO A 143 32.85 -11.58 -37.73
C PRO A 143 33.43 -10.17 -37.95
N THR A 144 32.98 -9.49 -39.01
CA THR A 144 33.31 -8.09 -39.30
C THR A 144 32.64 -7.15 -38.29
N ILE A 145 33.40 -6.21 -37.72
CA ILE A 145 32.87 -5.19 -36.80
C ILE A 145 32.22 -4.05 -37.59
N LEU A 146 30.89 -3.97 -37.58
CA LEU A 146 30.13 -2.81 -38.04
C LEU A 146 30.11 -1.73 -36.94
N ARG A 147 30.94 -0.69 -37.09
CA ARG A 147 30.84 0.53 -36.28
C ARG A 147 29.71 1.42 -36.80
N VAL A 148 28.67 1.61 -36.00
CA VAL A 148 27.78 2.78 -36.12
C VAL A 148 28.34 3.89 -35.23
N SER A 149 28.43 5.11 -35.74
CA SER A 149 28.93 6.28 -34.98
C SER A 149 27.81 7.28 -34.74
N LEU A 150 27.70 7.75 -33.51
CA LEU A 150 26.90 8.92 -33.13
C LEU A 150 27.83 10.05 -32.66
N PRO A 151 27.48 11.32 -32.88
CA PRO A 151 28.40 12.44 -32.69
C PRO A 151 28.56 12.84 -31.21
N ASN A 152 29.79 13.19 -30.82
CA ASN A 152 30.08 13.78 -29.51
C ASN A 152 29.61 15.24 -29.44
N PRO A 153 29.14 15.73 -28.28
CA PRO A 153 28.98 17.16 -28.04
C PRO A 153 30.36 17.86 -27.93
N PRO A 154 30.48 19.13 -28.36
CA PRO A 154 31.73 19.90 -28.24
C PRO A 154 31.97 20.35 -26.80
N GLY A 155 33.25 20.43 -26.39
CA GLY A 155 33.63 20.79 -25.02
C GLY A 155 34.71 21.87 -24.92
N SER A 156 34.70 22.56 -23.77
CA SER A 156 35.70 23.52 -23.27
C SER A 156 35.78 24.90 -23.94
N GLY A 157 35.90 25.93 -23.08
CA GLY A 157 36.00 27.34 -23.47
C GLY A 157 36.24 28.23 -22.23
N GLN A 158 37.48 28.25 -21.73
CA GLN A 158 37.84 28.88 -20.45
C GLN A 158 38.38 30.30 -20.64
N LYS A 159 37.78 31.33 -20.01
CA LYS A 159 38.52 32.49 -19.44
C LYS A 159 37.70 33.48 -18.60
N ARG A 160 38.46 34.18 -17.76
CA ARG A 160 38.13 35.25 -16.80
C ARG A 160 37.34 36.43 -17.40
N GLY A 161 36.55 37.10 -16.57
CA GLY A 161 36.10 38.48 -16.79
C GLY A 161 35.15 38.97 -15.71
N GLY A 162 35.53 40.03 -14.96
CA GLY A 162 34.62 40.73 -14.05
C GLY A 162 34.00 41.93 -14.74
N GLY A 163 32.74 42.25 -14.45
CA GLY A 163 32.03 43.38 -15.05
C GLY A 163 30.81 43.82 -14.25
N ILE A 164 30.89 45.00 -13.64
CA ILE A 164 29.75 45.70 -13.03
C ILE A 164 28.94 46.35 -14.15
N LEU A 165 27.61 46.27 -14.12
CA LEU A 165 26.74 47.33 -14.67
C LEU A 165 25.35 47.34 -14.02
N GLN A 166 24.61 48.42 -14.23
CA GLN A 166 23.44 48.83 -13.43
C GLN A 166 22.12 48.85 -14.21
N ARG A 167 21.02 48.87 -13.43
CA ARG A 167 19.71 49.52 -13.71
C ARG A 167 18.88 49.03 -14.90
N GLY A 168 17.63 48.68 -14.60
CA GLY A 168 16.56 48.43 -15.58
C GLY A 168 15.19 48.43 -14.92
N ALA A 169 14.83 49.51 -14.22
CA ALA A 169 13.55 49.61 -13.50
C ALA A 169 12.43 50.12 -14.43
N LEU A 170 11.25 49.50 -14.35
CA LEU A 170 10.00 50.05 -14.87
C LEU A 170 8.88 49.83 -13.84
N VAL A 171 7.95 50.79 -13.76
CA VAL A 171 6.99 50.93 -12.66
C VAL A 171 5.57 50.66 -13.15
N GLY A 172 4.86 49.75 -12.47
CA GLY A 172 3.41 49.56 -12.60
C GLY A 172 2.67 50.32 -11.50
N ALA A 173 1.59 51.03 -11.85
CA ALA A 173 0.91 51.96 -10.94
C ALA A 173 -0.15 51.32 -10.03
N VAL A 174 -0.36 51.92 -8.86
CA VAL A 174 -1.41 51.56 -7.88
C VAL A 174 -2.50 52.64 -7.84
N PRO A 175 -3.78 52.32 -8.07
CA PRO A 175 -4.90 53.22 -7.80
C PRO A 175 -5.18 53.32 -6.29
N ARG A 176 -5.52 54.52 -5.79
CA ARG A 176 -5.93 54.73 -4.39
C ARG A 176 -7.45 54.69 -4.22
N LEU A 177 -7.88 54.33 -3.01
CA LEU A 177 -9.25 54.48 -2.52
C LEU A 177 -9.68 55.95 -2.43
N PRO A 178 -10.97 56.27 -2.64
CA PRO A 178 -11.65 57.40 -2.01
C PRO A 178 -12.30 56.98 -0.68
N SER A 179 -12.36 57.89 0.29
CA SER A 179 -13.05 57.71 1.57
C SER A 179 -14.15 58.77 1.74
N ASP A 180 -15.37 58.34 2.09
CA ASP A 180 -16.24 58.92 3.12
C ASP A 180 -17.72 58.50 2.94
N GLY A 181 -18.40 58.19 4.05
CA GLY A 181 -19.82 57.83 4.08
C GLY A 181 -20.26 57.42 5.48
N ARG A 182 -21.28 58.07 6.05
CA ARG A 182 -21.64 57.93 7.47
C ARG A 182 -22.74 56.89 7.74
N MET A 183 -22.72 56.34 8.95
CA MET A 183 -23.67 55.37 9.50
C MET A 183 -25.17 55.72 9.31
N ARG A 184 -26.00 54.68 9.14
CA ARG A 184 -27.02 54.26 10.15
C ARG A 184 -27.48 52.81 9.89
N PRO A 185 -28.07 52.11 10.88
CA PRO A 185 -28.38 50.68 10.79
C PRO A 185 -29.75 50.40 10.15
N LEU A 186 -29.96 49.15 9.73
CA LEU A 186 -31.25 48.59 9.33
C LEU A 186 -31.59 47.37 10.21
N GLU A 187 -32.86 47.25 10.57
CA GLU A 187 -33.33 46.36 11.63
C GLU A 187 -33.67 44.95 11.14
N ARG A 188 -33.69 43.97 12.05
CA ARG A 188 -34.15 42.60 11.78
C ARG A 188 -35.62 42.44 12.23
N PRO A 189 -36.51 41.92 11.37
CA PRO A 189 -37.81 41.42 11.82
C PRO A 189 -37.66 40.22 12.74
N VAL A 190 -38.51 40.14 13.77
CA VAL A 190 -38.65 38.98 14.66
C VAL A 190 -40.12 38.55 14.67
N SER A 191 -40.39 37.24 14.54
CA SER A 191 -41.71 36.62 14.65
C SER A 191 -41.55 35.12 14.96
N PRO A 192 -42.57 34.46 15.57
CA PRO A 192 -42.29 33.86 16.87
C PRO A 192 -42.40 32.32 16.98
N HIS A 193 -41.87 31.81 18.09
CA HIS A 193 -42.10 30.45 18.61
C HIS A 193 -43.54 30.24 19.10
N PRO A 194 -44.03 28.99 19.03
CA PRO A 194 -45.00 28.45 20.00
C PRO A 194 -44.41 27.37 20.93
N ALA A 195 -45.14 27.17 22.02
CA ALA A 195 -44.96 26.35 23.22
C ALA A 195 -44.31 24.95 23.13
N ALA A 196 -43.82 24.48 24.29
CA ALA A 196 -43.41 23.10 24.55
C ALA A 196 -44.52 22.28 25.25
N ALA A 197 -44.42 20.95 25.15
CA ALA A 197 -45.14 19.97 25.99
C ALA A 197 -44.13 19.03 26.68
N ARG A 198 -44.54 18.36 27.77
CA ARG A 198 -43.67 17.52 28.63
C ARG A 198 -44.28 16.15 28.93
N SER A 199 -43.39 15.24 29.35
CA SER A 199 -43.64 13.99 30.09
C SER A 199 -44.07 12.75 29.29
N PRO A 200 -43.81 11.52 29.79
CA PRO A 200 -42.90 11.12 30.89
C PRO A 200 -41.83 10.09 30.48
N LEU A 201 -40.91 9.80 31.40
CA LEU A 201 -39.90 8.73 31.29
C LEU A 201 -40.50 7.34 31.56
N ILE A 202 -40.06 6.32 30.81
CA ILE A 202 -40.16 4.91 31.19
C ILE A 202 -38.81 4.23 30.91
N HIS A 203 -38.29 3.49 31.89
CA HIS A 203 -37.09 2.65 31.73
C HIS A 203 -37.44 1.31 31.06
N GLN A 204 -36.64 0.89 30.08
CA GLN A 204 -36.39 -0.53 29.75
C GLN A 204 -35.03 -0.65 29.04
N ALA A 205 -34.37 -1.81 29.16
CA ALA A 205 -32.99 -2.01 28.71
C ALA A 205 -32.81 -3.35 27.98
N ALA A 206 -32.29 -3.29 26.75
CA ALA A 206 -31.73 -4.38 25.93
C ALA A 206 -31.10 -3.77 24.66
N PRO A 207 -30.37 -4.54 23.83
CA PRO A 207 -29.09 -5.17 24.15
C PRO A 207 -27.97 -4.72 23.17
N LEU A 208 -26.80 -5.36 23.26
CA LEU A 208 -25.63 -5.09 22.40
C LEU A 208 -25.87 -5.45 20.92
N GLY A 209 -25.30 -4.66 20.00
CA GLY A 209 -25.13 -5.03 18.58
C GLY A 209 -25.74 -4.07 17.55
N ARG A 210 -24.99 -3.04 17.13
CA ARG A 210 -25.26 -2.22 15.92
C ARG A 210 -23.94 -1.78 15.24
N PRO A 211 -23.90 -1.60 13.90
CA PRO A 211 -22.67 -1.34 13.15
C PRO A 211 -22.11 0.09 13.31
N TRP A 212 -20.82 0.23 13.05
CA TRP A 212 -20.01 1.42 13.33
C TRP A 212 -19.90 2.36 12.11
N VAL A 213 -21.01 3.04 11.76
CA VAL A 213 -21.04 4.04 10.67
C VAL A 213 -21.59 5.40 11.14
N SER A 214 -22.46 5.44 12.16
CA SER A 214 -23.27 6.62 12.48
C SER A 214 -22.70 7.60 13.54
N SER A 215 -21.48 7.39 14.03
CA SER A 215 -20.89 8.20 15.11
C SER A 215 -20.15 9.48 14.67
N ALA A 216 -19.89 9.67 13.37
CA ALA A 216 -19.10 10.80 12.87
C ALA A 216 -19.90 12.08 12.58
N ALA A 217 -21.23 12.00 12.47
CA ALA A 217 -22.05 12.99 11.76
C ALA A 217 -22.91 13.94 12.64
N ARG A 218 -22.62 14.10 13.95
CA ARG A 218 -23.55 14.87 14.83
C ARG A 218 -22.94 15.63 16.02
N ALA A 219 -22.08 16.61 15.75
CA ALA A 219 -21.62 17.59 16.75
C ALA A 219 -21.23 18.97 16.14
N VAL A 220 -22.20 19.75 15.65
CA VAL A 220 -21.96 21.13 15.14
C VAL A 220 -23.04 22.11 15.62
N ARG A 221 -22.62 23.34 15.97
CA ARG A 221 -23.34 24.38 16.75
C ARG A 221 -23.52 24.02 18.24
N MET A 222 -23.39 24.95 19.19
CA MET A 222 -23.29 26.41 19.10
C MET A 222 -21.95 26.95 19.65
N ALA A 223 -21.49 28.10 19.14
CA ALA A 223 -20.31 28.80 19.66
C ALA A 223 -20.74 30.00 20.54
N GLY A 224 -19.98 30.30 21.61
CA GLY A 224 -20.28 31.37 22.57
C GLY A 224 -19.09 31.68 23.47
N GLY A 225 -18.20 32.56 23.00
CA GLY A 225 -16.80 32.64 23.44
C GLY A 225 -16.51 33.03 24.90
N ALA A 226 -15.34 32.56 25.36
CA ALA A 226 -14.54 33.21 26.39
C ALA A 226 -13.06 32.80 26.21
N SER A 227 -12.13 33.76 26.22
CA SER A 227 -10.68 33.49 26.12
C SER A 227 -10.06 33.34 27.51
N ARG A 228 -9.63 32.13 27.91
CA ARG A 228 -8.68 31.87 29.00
C ARG A 228 -8.23 30.39 29.06
N GLY A 229 -6.91 30.18 29.14
CA GLY A 229 -6.29 28.96 29.67
C GLY A 229 -6.35 27.68 28.82
N LEU A 230 -5.28 27.40 28.06
CA LEU A 230 -4.97 26.01 27.72
C LEU A 230 -4.40 25.32 28.96
N SER A 231 -5.22 24.53 29.67
CA SER A 231 -4.74 23.57 30.66
C SER A 231 -5.72 22.42 30.83
N ALA A 232 -5.22 21.19 30.70
CA ALA A 232 -5.78 19.94 31.21
C ALA A 232 -7.29 19.68 31.03
N MET A 233 -7.67 19.22 29.83
CA MET A 233 -8.59 18.07 29.69
C MET A 233 -7.99 17.04 28.72
N ALA A 234 -6.74 16.67 28.98
CA ALA A 234 -6.11 15.53 28.32
C ALA A 234 -6.69 14.24 28.92
N THR A 235 -7.76 13.72 28.32
CA THR A 235 -8.10 12.30 28.47
C THR A 235 -6.87 11.50 28.06
N SER A 236 -6.33 10.68 28.97
CA SER A 236 -5.09 9.94 28.77
C SER A 236 -5.23 8.91 27.64
N VAL A 237 -4.98 9.35 26.40
CA VAL A 237 -4.82 8.46 25.25
C VAL A 237 -3.73 7.46 25.61
N LYS A 238 -4.07 6.17 25.59
CA LYS A 238 -3.11 5.11 25.89
C LYS A 238 -2.05 5.14 24.79
N ASP A 239 -0.78 5.30 25.15
CA ASP A 239 0.30 5.25 24.18
C ASP A 239 0.31 3.87 23.50
N CYS A 240 0.17 3.86 22.17
CA CYS A 240 0.20 2.65 21.36
C CYS A 240 1.59 2.37 20.75
N GLY A 241 2.64 3.09 21.18
CA GLY A 241 4.00 2.95 20.64
C GLY A 241 4.16 3.56 19.24
N ALA A 242 3.31 4.51 18.86
CA ALA A 242 3.32 5.09 17.52
C ALA A 242 4.55 5.97 17.26
N PHE A 243 5.03 6.66 18.29
CA PHE A 243 6.13 7.62 18.22
C PHE A 243 7.46 6.98 18.63
N ILE A 244 8.50 7.24 17.84
CA ILE A 244 9.89 6.89 18.20
C ILE A 244 10.65 8.09 18.80
N ASP A 245 10.22 9.31 18.49
CA ASP A 245 10.83 10.54 18.99
C ASP A 245 9.78 11.67 19.03
N ARG A 246 9.35 12.05 20.24
CA ARG A 246 8.42 13.18 20.47
C ARG A 246 9.15 14.53 20.68
N ALA A 247 10.48 14.57 20.66
CA ALA A 247 11.24 15.82 20.83
C ALA A 247 11.40 16.57 19.50
N VAL A 248 11.45 15.86 18.37
CA VAL A 248 11.44 16.44 17.02
C VAL A 248 10.09 17.11 16.76
N THR A 249 10.02 18.43 16.92
CA THR A 249 8.78 19.21 16.79
C THR A 249 8.98 20.45 15.95
N LEU A 250 7.94 20.88 15.23
CA LEU A 250 7.90 22.12 14.46
C LEU A 250 6.61 22.88 14.79
N THR A 251 6.74 24.16 15.11
CA THR A 251 5.58 25.02 15.40
C THR A 251 5.01 25.55 14.09
N GLY A 252 3.73 25.23 13.81
CA GLY A 252 3.01 25.73 12.65
C GLY A 252 2.85 27.25 12.65
N ALA A 253 2.66 27.82 11.46
CA ALA A 253 2.30 29.23 11.28
C ALA A 253 1.03 29.60 12.06
N GLN A 254 0.97 30.84 12.57
CA GLN A 254 -0.14 31.32 13.41
C GLN A 254 -1.52 31.30 12.72
N ALA A 255 -1.55 31.27 11.39
CA ALA A 255 -2.74 31.17 10.57
C ALA A 255 -2.42 30.43 9.26
N GLY A 256 -3.42 29.78 8.67
CA GLY A 256 -3.28 28.99 7.46
C GLY A 256 -4.41 27.95 7.36
N PRO A 257 -4.53 27.22 6.25
CA PRO A 257 -5.62 26.26 6.04
C PRO A 257 -5.59 25.06 6.99
N LEU A 258 -4.48 24.79 7.69
CA LEU A 258 -4.32 23.73 8.70
C LEU A 258 -4.05 24.26 10.12
N ALA A 259 -4.22 25.57 10.36
CA ALA A 259 -3.97 26.20 11.65
C ALA A 259 -4.68 25.49 12.82
N GLY A 260 -3.90 25.22 13.87
CA GLY A 260 -4.38 24.57 15.10
C GLY A 260 -4.53 23.05 15.04
N LEU A 261 -4.18 22.42 13.91
CA LEU A 261 -4.10 20.95 13.79
C LEU A 261 -2.70 20.44 14.18
N THR A 262 -2.65 19.16 14.55
CA THR A 262 -1.44 18.41 14.90
C THR A 262 -1.15 17.33 13.88
N PHE A 263 0.13 17.10 13.57
CA PHE A 263 0.55 15.99 12.73
C PHE A 263 1.87 15.35 13.16
N ALA A 264 2.08 14.11 12.73
CA ALA A 264 3.34 13.39 12.88
C ALA A 264 3.87 12.92 11.52
N VAL A 265 5.18 12.70 11.42
CA VAL A 265 5.82 12.29 10.17
C VAL A 265 6.64 11.02 10.36
N LYS A 266 6.52 10.11 9.40
CA LYS A 266 7.31 8.87 9.34
C LYS A 266 8.81 9.16 9.47
N ASP A 267 9.56 8.22 10.06
CA ASP A 267 11.01 8.36 10.27
C ASP A 267 11.89 8.29 8.99
N LEU A 268 11.39 8.78 7.86
CA LEU A 268 12.16 8.98 6.62
C LEU A 268 12.13 10.41 6.09
N PHE A 269 11.22 11.27 6.58
CA PHE A 269 11.20 12.69 6.20
C PHE A 269 12.17 13.48 7.07
N ASP A 270 13.15 14.13 6.46
CA ASP A 270 14.13 14.90 7.23
C ASP A 270 13.50 16.14 7.86
N VAL A 271 14.05 16.52 9.03
CA VAL A 271 13.71 17.76 9.74
C VAL A 271 15.01 18.43 10.14
N LYS A 272 15.16 19.70 9.74
CA LYS A 272 16.40 20.46 9.91
C LYS A 272 16.90 20.44 11.36
N GLY A 273 18.15 20.02 11.54
CA GLY A 273 18.79 19.92 12.86
C GLY A 273 18.56 18.62 13.63
N PHE A 274 17.83 17.65 13.07
CA PHE A 274 17.58 16.34 13.69
C PHE A 274 18.07 15.18 12.81
N VAL A 275 18.41 14.05 13.42
CA VAL A 275 18.85 12.83 12.69
C VAL A 275 17.64 11.96 12.38
N THR A 276 17.36 11.76 11.08
CA THR A 276 16.38 10.78 10.59
C THR A 276 16.91 9.37 10.79
N GLY A 277 16.20 8.53 11.54
CA GLY A 277 16.66 7.18 11.90
C GLY A 277 16.35 6.10 10.86
N PHE A 278 15.45 6.37 9.91
CA PHE A 278 15.03 5.46 8.84
C PHE A 278 14.60 4.05 9.31
N GLY A 279 14.17 3.95 10.57
CA GLY A 279 13.82 2.68 11.21
C GLY A 279 15.00 1.72 11.43
N ASN A 280 16.26 2.18 11.46
CA ASN A 280 17.42 1.36 11.79
C ASN A 280 18.42 2.11 12.72
N PRO A 281 18.91 1.52 13.82
CA PRO A 281 19.80 2.20 14.75
C PRO A 281 21.16 2.54 14.12
N THR A 282 21.77 1.61 13.37
CA THR A 282 23.02 1.85 12.65
C THR A 282 22.89 2.95 11.60
N TRP A 283 21.71 3.13 10.99
CA TRP A 283 21.44 4.28 10.12
C TRP A 283 21.49 5.59 10.93
N LYS A 284 20.82 5.66 12.08
CA LYS A 284 20.83 6.83 12.98
C LYS A 284 22.22 7.12 13.56
N GLU A 285 23.06 6.10 13.75
CA GLU A 285 24.45 6.23 14.24
C GLU A 285 25.43 6.71 13.15
N THR A 286 25.18 6.40 11.87
CA THR A 286 26.09 6.70 10.76
C THR A 286 25.75 7.99 9.99
N HIS A 287 24.61 8.63 10.30
CA HIS A 287 24.15 9.85 9.63
C HIS A 287 24.12 11.05 10.58
N GLY A 288 24.52 12.22 10.07
CA GLY A 288 24.43 13.49 10.79
C GLY A 288 23.01 14.06 10.83
N PRO A 289 22.78 15.15 11.60
CA PRO A 289 21.53 15.89 11.57
C PRO A 289 21.27 16.49 10.19
N ALA A 290 20.01 16.49 9.75
CA ALA A 290 19.65 16.99 8.43
C ALA A 290 19.87 18.51 8.27
N GLU A 291 20.36 18.91 7.11
CA GLU A 291 20.59 20.32 6.77
C GLU A 291 19.30 21.06 6.42
N GLU A 292 18.25 20.35 6.02
CA GLU A 292 16.96 20.88 5.57
C GLU A 292 15.78 20.06 6.11
N THR A 293 14.56 20.59 5.97
CA THR A 293 13.30 19.92 6.29
C THR A 293 12.64 19.51 4.98
N ALA A 294 12.15 18.26 4.89
CA ALA A 294 11.51 17.75 3.68
C ALA A 294 10.34 18.68 3.22
N PRO A 295 10.24 19.05 1.92
CA PRO A 295 9.22 19.97 1.43
C PRO A 295 7.78 19.68 1.90
N PRO A 296 7.24 18.44 1.85
CA PRO A 296 5.88 18.18 2.35
C PRO A 296 5.71 18.42 3.85
N VAL A 297 6.77 18.31 4.66
CA VAL A 297 6.71 18.65 6.09
C VAL A 297 6.66 20.17 6.26
N GLN A 298 7.50 20.91 5.53
CA GLN A 298 7.53 22.37 5.59
C GLN A 298 6.20 22.98 5.10
N MET A 299 5.63 22.48 4.01
CA MET A 299 4.34 22.94 3.47
C MET A 299 3.19 22.84 4.48
N LEU A 300 3.19 21.82 5.35
CA LEU A 300 2.18 21.63 6.39
C LEU A 300 2.39 22.59 7.57
N VAL A 301 3.65 22.83 7.95
CA VAL A 301 4.03 23.81 8.97
C VAL A 301 3.66 25.23 8.53
N ASP A 302 3.99 25.60 7.30
CA ASP A 302 3.64 26.90 6.70
C ASP A 302 2.12 27.07 6.55
N ALA A 303 1.39 25.96 6.35
CA ALA A 303 -0.08 25.93 6.37
C ALA A 303 -0.71 25.99 7.78
N GLY A 304 0.10 26.02 8.85
CA GLY A 304 -0.33 26.20 10.24
C GLY A 304 -0.47 24.92 11.08
N ALA A 305 -0.09 23.76 10.55
CA ALA A 305 -0.10 22.52 11.33
C ALA A 305 1.14 22.40 12.22
N HIS A 306 0.98 21.90 13.44
CA HIS A 306 2.08 21.66 14.38
C HIS A 306 2.59 20.22 14.22
N MET A 307 3.89 20.06 13.94
CA MET A 307 4.52 18.74 13.94
C MET A 307 4.87 18.34 15.38
N VAL A 308 4.34 17.21 15.86
CA VAL A 308 4.46 16.76 17.27
C VAL A 308 5.32 15.50 17.47
N GLY A 309 6.03 15.03 16.42
CA GLY A 309 7.01 13.96 16.56
C GLY A 309 7.26 13.13 15.30
N LYS A 310 8.30 12.31 15.39
CA LYS A 310 8.67 11.27 14.41
C LYS A 310 8.03 9.94 14.82
N VAL A 311 7.37 9.31 13.86
CA VAL A 311 6.59 8.08 14.08
C VAL A 311 7.20 6.85 13.40
N HIS A 312 6.95 5.71 14.03
CA HIS A 312 7.53 4.40 13.76
C HIS A 312 7.33 3.93 12.31
N MET A 313 8.28 3.13 11.81
CA MET A 313 8.22 2.49 10.50
C MET A 313 8.89 1.12 10.48
N ASP A 314 8.52 0.28 9.51
CA ASP A 314 9.37 -0.86 9.14
C ASP A 314 10.77 -0.36 8.74
N GLU A 315 11.78 -1.14 9.07
CA GLU A 315 13.20 -0.91 8.79
C GLU A 315 13.49 -0.57 7.31
N LEU A 316 14.16 0.56 7.06
CA LEU A 316 14.49 1.11 5.73
C LEU A 316 13.28 1.18 4.77
N ALA A 317 12.07 1.29 5.33
CA ALA A 317 10.78 1.20 4.65
C ALA A 317 10.49 -0.12 3.90
N TYR A 318 11.38 -1.12 3.89
CA TYR A 318 11.33 -2.25 2.94
C TYR A 318 10.49 -3.46 3.42
N SER A 319 9.29 -3.17 3.93
CA SER A 319 8.31 -4.15 4.41
C SER A 319 6.89 -3.54 4.35
N LEU A 320 5.89 -4.35 4.69
CA LEU A 320 4.48 -3.93 4.81
C LEU A 320 3.82 -4.41 6.12
N ASN A 321 4.60 -4.94 7.07
CA ASN A 321 4.05 -5.49 8.33
C ASN A 321 3.92 -4.41 9.41
N GLY A 322 4.86 -3.47 9.46
CA GLY A 322 4.92 -2.43 10.48
C GLY A 322 5.64 -2.82 11.77
N GLU A 323 6.24 -4.02 11.81
CA GLU A 323 7.03 -4.57 12.90
C GLU A 323 8.52 -4.22 12.69
N ASN A 324 9.24 -3.86 13.76
CA ASN A 324 10.66 -3.51 13.67
C ASN A 324 11.43 -4.05 14.87
N VAL A 325 12.41 -4.93 14.66
CA VAL A 325 13.15 -5.60 15.74
C VAL A 325 13.85 -4.62 16.70
N HIS A 326 14.20 -3.42 16.22
CA HIS A 326 14.94 -2.41 16.99
C HIS A 326 14.05 -1.52 17.85
N TYR A 327 12.77 -1.38 17.50
CA TYR A 327 11.84 -0.41 18.11
C TYR A 327 10.50 -1.03 18.56
N GLY A 328 10.28 -2.32 18.29
CA GLY A 328 9.06 -3.05 18.62
C GLY A 328 8.01 -2.99 17.50
N THR A 329 6.74 -3.04 17.91
CA THR A 329 5.60 -2.99 16.98
C THR A 329 4.52 -2.07 17.58
N PRO A 330 4.12 -0.98 16.90
CA PRO A 330 3.00 -0.16 17.31
C PRO A 330 1.71 -0.98 17.44
N THR A 331 0.99 -0.81 18.54
CA THR A 331 -0.28 -1.52 18.78
C THR A 331 -1.37 -0.94 17.89
N ASN A 332 -1.84 -1.73 16.92
CA ASN A 332 -3.02 -1.39 16.12
C ASN A 332 -4.26 -1.22 17.04
N PRO A 333 -4.84 -0.01 17.15
CA PRO A 333 -5.94 0.25 18.08
C PRO A 333 -7.28 -0.32 17.58
N ALA A 334 -7.43 -0.48 16.25
CA ALA A 334 -8.62 -1.07 15.63
C ALA A 334 -8.56 -2.60 15.54
N ALA A 335 -7.37 -3.20 15.73
CA ALA A 335 -7.14 -4.63 15.70
C ALA A 335 -6.03 -5.07 16.70
N PRO A 336 -6.25 -4.99 18.03
CA PRO A 336 -5.22 -5.32 19.02
C PRO A 336 -4.69 -6.76 18.88
N GLY A 337 -3.38 -6.93 18.95
CA GLY A 337 -2.68 -8.21 18.73
C GLY A 337 -2.47 -8.59 17.26
N ARG A 338 -3.03 -7.81 16.32
CA ARG A 338 -2.72 -7.86 14.89
C ARG A 338 -1.81 -6.69 14.51
N VAL A 339 -1.07 -6.88 13.41
CA VAL A 339 -0.08 -5.91 12.95
C VAL A 339 -0.73 -4.58 12.56
N PRO A 340 -0.03 -3.44 12.75
CA PRO A 340 -0.50 -2.16 12.24
C PRO A 340 -0.43 -2.06 10.71
N GLY A 341 0.29 -2.97 10.03
CA GLY A 341 0.67 -2.80 8.64
C GLY A 341 1.74 -1.71 8.50
N GLY A 342 2.37 -1.63 7.33
CA GLY A 342 3.48 -0.71 7.13
C GLY A 342 3.79 -0.46 5.65
N SER A 343 4.89 0.23 5.33
CA SER A 343 5.93 0.66 6.26
C SER A 343 5.65 1.92 7.07
N SER A 344 4.52 2.61 6.86
CA SER A 344 4.16 3.80 7.65
C SER A 344 3.35 3.46 8.92
N SER A 345 3.83 2.53 9.74
CA SER A 345 3.04 1.92 10.82
C SER A 345 2.67 2.87 11.95
N GLY A 346 3.63 3.62 12.47
CA GLY A 346 3.39 4.65 13.48
C GLY A 346 2.54 5.80 12.95
N SER A 347 2.67 6.16 11.67
CA SER A 347 1.83 7.18 11.02
C SER A 347 0.34 6.82 11.08
N ALA A 348 -0.01 5.57 10.77
CA ALA A 348 -1.39 5.12 10.84
C ALA A 348 -1.88 4.94 12.28
N VAL A 349 -1.08 4.35 13.17
CA VAL A 349 -1.46 4.15 14.58
C VAL A 349 -1.69 5.49 15.29
N ALA A 350 -0.83 6.50 15.09
CA ALA A 350 -1.02 7.82 15.72
C ALA A 350 -2.34 8.50 15.29
N VAL A 351 -2.77 8.32 14.02
CA VAL A 351 -4.04 8.85 13.52
C VAL A 351 -5.23 8.02 14.02
N ALA A 352 -5.14 6.69 14.01
CA ALA A 352 -6.21 5.81 14.47
C ALA A 352 -6.43 5.85 15.99
N ASN A 353 -5.35 6.05 16.76
CA ASN A 353 -5.38 6.20 18.22
C ASN A 353 -5.74 7.65 18.67
N ASN A 354 -5.99 8.55 17.73
CA ASN A 354 -6.31 9.97 17.99
C ASN A 354 -5.19 10.70 18.81
N GLU A 355 -3.92 10.38 18.53
CA GLU A 355 -2.75 11.09 19.07
C GLU A 355 -2.37 12.31 18.23
N VAL A 356 -2.78 12.33 16.95
CA VAL A 356 -2.65 13.46 16.01
C VAL A 356 -3.88 13.55 15.12
N ASP A 357 -4.12 14.70 14.48
CA ASP A 357 -5.24 14.87 13.55
C ASP A 357 -5.01 14.12 12.23
N PHE A 358 -3.81 14.25 11.68
CA PHE A 358 -3.37 13.59 10.44
C PHE A 358 -1.88 13.23 10.52
N SER A 359 -1.35 12.48 9.56
CA SER A 359 0.09 12.13 9.52
C SER A 359 0.63 11.91 8.12
N LEU A 360 1.95 12.04 7.97
CA LEU A 360 2.67 11.70 6.73
C LEU A 360 3.30 10.30 6.81
N GLY A 361 3.25 9.61 5.67
CA GLY A 361 3.93 8.35 5.38
C GLY A 361 4.54 8.35 3.98
N SER A 362 5.19 7.25 3.61
CA SER A 362 5.56 7.00 2.21
C SER A 362 4.84 5.77 1.69
N ASP A 363 4.49 5.79 0.40
CA ASP A 363 3.93 4.65 -0.31
C ASP A 363 4.83 4.29 -1.51
N THR A 364 5.51 3.14 -1.42
CA THR A 364 6.25 2.51 -2.52
C THR A 364 5.46 1.32 -3.05
N ALA A 365 5.01 0.45 -2.15
CA ALA A 365 4.37 -0.83 -2.41
C ALA A 365 3.07 -1.01 -1.60
N GLY A 366 2.30 0.07 -1.41
CA GLY A 366 1.14 0.08 -0.51
C GLY A 366 1.43 0.62 0.89
N SER A 367 2.61 1.22 1.10
CA SER A 367 3.09 1.58 2.44
C SER A 367 2.35 2.74 3.14
N VAL A 368 1.36 3.36 2.50
CA VAL A 368 0.28 4.14 3.16
C VAL A 368 -1.05 3.41 3.10
N ARG A 369 -1.41 2.84 1.94
CA ARG A 369 -2.71 2.19 1.69
C ARG A 369 -2.99 1.01 2.62
N VAL A 370 -2.00 0.14 2.83
CA VAL A 370 -2.07 -1.08 3.66
C VAL A 370 -2.29 -0.74 5.15
N PRO A 371 -1.44 0.07 5.81
CA PRO A 371 -1.68 0.44 7.19
C PRO A 371 -2.97 1.26 7.39
N ALA A 372 -3.42 2.05 6.39
CA ALA A 372 -4.73 2.70 6.46
C ALA A 372 -5.87 1.67 6.52
N SER A 373 -5.84 0.67 5.63
CA SER A 373 -6.79 -0.46 5.62
C SER A 373 -6.81 -1.21 6.95
N TYR A 374 -5.64 -1.50 7.54
CA TYR A 374 -5.55 -2.29 8.78
C TYR A 374 -5.93 -1.53 10.06
N ASN A 375 -5.75 -0.21 10.10
CA ASN A 375 -6.13 0.61 11.26
C ASN A 375 -7.53 1.22 11.12
N GLY A 376 -8.24 0.99 10.01
CA GLY A 376 -9.60 1.50 9.81
C GLY A 376 -9.67 3.01 9.63
N ILE A 377 -8.71 3.59 8.91
CA ILE A 377 -8.62 5.03 8.63
C ILE A 377 -8.41 5.28 7.13
N PHE A 378 -8.52 6.53 6.69
CA PHE A 378 -8.20 6.90 5.32
C PHE A 378 -6.68 6.96 5.11
N GLY A 379 -6.22 6.56 3.92
CA GLY A 379 -4.84 6.74 3.48
C GLY A 379 -4.77 7.05 2.00
N PHE A 380 -4.04 8.10 1.62
CA PHE A 380 -3.92 8.56 0.24
C PHE A 380 -2.51 8.39 -0.29
N ARG A 381 -2.37 7.67 -1.41
CA ARG A 381 -1.21 7.68 -2.30
C ARG A 381 -1.48 8.68 -3.42
N PRO A 382 -0.67 9.72 -3.64
CA PRO A 382 -0.81 10.59 -4.81
C PRO A 382 -0.21 9.93 -6.06
N THR A 383 -0.47 10.56 -7.20
CA THR A 383 0.29 10.37 -8.45
C THR A 383 1.79 10.52 -8.18
N HIS A 384 2.58 9.63 -8.77
CA HIS A 384 4.04 9.66 -8.65
C HIS A 384 4.62 10.99 -9.16
N GLY A 385 5.52 11.58 -8.37
CA GLY A 385 6.17 12.86 -8.68
C GLY A 385 5.33 14.13 -8.43
N ARG A 386 4.08 14.07 -7.94
CA ARG A 386 3.29 15.29 -7.66
C ARG A 386 3.70 16.01 -6.38
N ILE A 387 4.26 15.30 -5.40
CA ILE A 387 4.80 15.85 -4.15
C ILE A 387 6.28 15.48 -4.11
N SER A 388 7.15 16.46 -3.84
CA SER A 388 8.59 16.22 -3.72
C SER A 388 8.91 15.29 -2.54
N LEU A 389 9.94 14.46 -2.73
CA LEU A 389 10.61 13.65 -1.71
C LEU A 389 12.08 14.07 -1.53
N ASP A 390 12.42 15.30 -1.92
CA ASP A 390 13.71 15.92 -1.55
C ASP A 390 13.83 15.97 -0.02
N ALA A 391 15.03 15.70 0.50
CA ALA A 391 15.27 15.49 1.92
C ALA A 391 14.31 14.45 2.57
N ALA A 392 13.94 13.40 1.82
CA ALA A 392 13.38 12.17 2.38
C ALA A 392 14.27 10.97 2.01
N ARG A 393 14.34 9.98 2.90
CA ARG A 393 15.15 8.77 2.69
C ARG A 393 14.41 7.84 1.69
N PRO A 394 14.97 7.56 0.50
CA PRO A 394 14.27 6.80 -0.55
C PRO A 394 14.30 5.29 -0.29
N LEU A 395 13.39 4.55 -0.92
CA LEU A 395 13.45 3.10 -1.08
C LEU A 395 13.55 2.70 -2.56
N ALA A 396 12.70 3.27 -3.41
CA ALA A 396 12.73 3.09 -4.85
C ALA A 396 12.14 4.36 -5.53
N PRO A 397 12.98 5.34 -5.93
CA PRO A 397 12.55 6.63 -6.44
C PRO A 397 11.55 6.60 -7.61
N SER A 398 11.49 5.55 -8.45
CA SER A 398 10.49 5.45 -9.53
C SER A 398 9.08 5.02 -9.07
N TYR A 399 8.93 4.70 -7.79
CA TYR A 399 7.70 4.23 -7.16
C TYR A 399 7.28 5.01 -5.90
N ASP A 400 8.26 5.57 -5.18
CA ASP A 400 8.06 6.28 -3.91
C ASP A 400 7.16 7.52 -4.04
N THR A 401 6.27 7.70 -3.07
CA THR A 401 5.38 8.86 -2.98
C THR A 401 5.22 9.32 -1.53
N CYS A 402 5.07 10.63 -1.32
CA CYS A 402 4.62 11.18 -0.04
C CYS A 402 3.10 10.99 0.06
N GLY A 403 2.63 10.16 1.00
CA GLY A 403 1.20 9.93 1.22
C GLY A 403 0.79 10.33 2.65
N TRP A 404 -0.51 10.47 2.88
CA TRP A 404 -1.01 10.95 4.18
C TRP A 404 -2.24 10.19 4.67
N PHE A 405 -2.51 10.30 5.96
CA PHE A 405 -3.59 9.61 6.68
C PHE A 405 -4.51 10.60 7.39
N ALA A 406 -5.80 10.29 7.46
CA ALA A 406 -6.78 11.04 8.25
C ALA A 406 -7.91 10.12 8.76
N ARG A 407 -8.64 10.55 9.80
CA ARG A 407 -9.84 9.82 10.28
C ARG A 407 -11.10 10.09 9.47
N ASP A 408 -11.14 11.18 8.70
CA ASP A 408 -12.28 11.59 7.87
C ASP A 408 -11.85 12.12 6.50
N ALA A 409 -12.77 12.06 5.53
CA ALA A 409 -12.53 12.45 4.14
C ALA A 409 -12.32 13.98 3.96
N ALA A 410 -12.92 14.81 4.81
CA ALA A 410 -12.81 16.27 4.70
C ALA A 410 -11.44 16.76 5.17
N LEU A 411 -10.88 16.18 6.23
CA LEU A 411 -9.50 16.40 6.64
C LEU A 411 -8.51 15.83 5.63
N LEU A 412 -8.79 14.64 5.06
CA LEU A 412 -7.96 14.05 4.00
C LEU A 412 -7.83 14.99 2.79
N GLU A 413 -8.95 15.55 2.31
CA GLU A 413 -8.98 16.55 1.24
C GLU A 413 -8.27 17.85 1.65
N ARG A 414 -8.53 18.36 2.86
CA ARG A 414 -7.97 19.61 3.39
C ARG A 414 -6.43 19.57 3.48
N VAL A 415 -5.86 18.42 3.83
CA VAL A 415 -4.41 18.17 3.79
C VAL A 415 -3.92 18.04 2.34
N GLY A 416 -4.66 17.31 1.49
CA GLY A 416 -4.34 17.18 0.07
C GLY A 416 -4.25 18.50 -0.68
N LYS A 417 -5.18 19.44 -0.44
CA LYS A 417 -5.18 20.78 -1.04
C LYS A 417 -3.92 21.60 -0.73
N VAL A 418 -3.29 21.37 0.42
CA VAL A 418 -1.99 21.97 0.76
C VAL A 418 -0.88 21.26 0.00
N LEU A 419 -0.78 19.94 0.14
CA LEU A 419 0.32 19.13 -0.41
C LEU A 419 0.37 19.11 -1.94
N LEU A 420 -0.78 19.17 -2.62
CA LEU A 420 -0.89 19.16 -4.08
C LEU A 420 -0.87 20.58 -4.70
N GLY A 421 -0.91 21.64 -3.89
CA GLY A 421 -0.90 23.02 -4.36
C GLY A 421 -2.14 23.44 -5.18
N SER A 422 -3.30 22.80 -4.92
CA SER A 422 -4.48 22.74 -5.80
C SER A 422 -5.27 24.04 -6.03
N GLY A 423 -4.66 25.21 -5.89
CA GLY A 423 -5.32 26.51 -5.98
C GLY A 423 -5.77 26.94 -7.39
N ASN A 424 -5.24 26.33 -8.46
CA ASN A 424 -5.48 26.76 -9.85
C ASN A 424 -5.69 25.62 -10.88
N THR A 425 -5.63 24.34 -10.47
CA THR A 425 -5.71 23.20 -11.41
C THR A 425 -7.16 22.79 -11.68
N PRO A 426 -7.63 22.71 -12.94
CA PRO A 426 -8.95 22.16 -13.26
C PRO A 426 -9.05 20.69 -12.79
N GLN A 427 -9.97 20.42 -11.89
CA GLN A 427 -10.13 19.09 -11.29
C GLN A 427 -10.73 18.11 -12.32
N ARG A 428 -10.00 17.02 -12.59
CA ARG A 428 -10.52 15.88 -13.37
C ARG A 428 -11.68 15.25 -12.61
N LYS A 429 -12.91 15.33 -13.12
CA LYS A 429 -14.06 14.65 -12.50
C LYS A 429 -14.05 13.19 -12.92
N LEU A 430 -13.93 12.28 -11.96
CA LEU A 430 -14.09 10.85 -12.18
C LEU A 430 -15.58 10.54 -12.40
N ARG A 431 -15.87 9.65 -13.36
CA ARG A 431 -17.21 9.44 -13.94
C ARG A 431 -17.50 8.04 -14.47
N ARG A 432 -16.53 7.12 -14.47
CA ARG A 432 -16.76 5.71 -14.82
C ARG A 432 -16.41 4.82 -13.63
N TRP A 433 -17.40 4.12 -13.09
CA TRP A 433 -17.19 3.11 -12.06
C TRP A 433 -16.58 1.85 -12.69
N LEU A 434 -15.28 1.62 -12.47
CA LEU A 434 -14.58 0.43 -12.93
C LEU A 434 -14.42 -0.55 -11.77
N TRP A 435 -14.61 -1.84 -12.01
CA TRP A 435 -14.54 -2.89 -10.99
C TRP A 435 -13.54 -3.97 -11.41
N ALA A 436 -12.47 -4.14 -10.63
CA ALA A 436 -11.40 -5.11 -10.92
C ALA A 436 -11.80 -6.53 -10.53
N ILE A 437 -12.27 -7.34 -11.49
CA ILE A 437 -12.69 -8.74 -11.25
C ILE A 437 -11.54 -9.57 -10.69
N ASP A 438 -10.36 -9.46 -11.31
CA ASP A 438 -9.10 -10.05 -10.85
C ASP A 438 -8.64 -9.45 -9.52
N GLY A 439 -8.74 -8.13 -9.35
CA GLY A 439 -8.50 -7.46 -8.06
C GLY A 439 -9.33 -8.06 -6.91
N PHE A 440 -10.62 -8.31 -7.12
CA PHE A 440 -11.47 -8.97 -6.12
C PHE A 440 -11.17 -10.47 -5.96
N ALA A 441 -10.54 -11.12 -6.94
CA ALA A 441 -10.10 -12.52 -6.84
C ALA A 441 -8.80 -12.70 -6.02
N HIS A 442 -7.94 -11.68 -5.93
CA HIS A 442 -6.75 -11.69 -5.06
C HIS A 442 -7.05 -11.40 -3.58
N ALA A 443 -8.32 -11.19 -3.20
CA ALA A 443 -8.74 -11.14 -1.81
C ALA A 443 -9.24 -12.51 -1.31
N GLN A 444 -9.10 -12.76 -0.01
CA GLN A 444 -9.68 -13.92 0.66
C GLN A 444 -11.20 -13.93 0.43
N PRO A 445 -11.86 -15.09 0.22
CA PRO A 445 -13.27 -15.13 -0.18
C PRO A 445 -14.22 -14.38 0.75
N THR A 446 -14.00 -14.42 2.07
CA THR A 446 -14.77 -13.67 3.06
C THR A 446 -14.58 -12.16 2.92
N THR A 447 -13.34 -11.70 2.75
CA THR A 447 -12.97 -10.30 2.49
C THR A 447 -13.57 -9.79 1.18
N SER A 448 -13.45 -10.60 0.13
CA SER A 448 -13.97 -10.28 -1.20
C SER A 448 -15.48 -10.13 -1.14
N GLN A 449 -16.20 -11.16 -0.67
CA GLN A 449 -17.67 -11.12 -0.54
C GLN A 449 -18.13 -9.94 0.33
N LYS A 450 -17.53 -9.75 1.52
CA LYS A 450 -17.97 -8.72 2.46
C LYS A 450 -17.81 -7.29 1.91
N LEU A 451 -16.74 -7.03 1.16
CA LEU A 451 -16.57 -5.76 0.43
C LEU A 451 -17.59 -5.62 -0.71
N GLN A 452 -17.86 -6.69 -1.45
CA GLN A 452 -18.88 -6.69 -2.52
C GLN A 452 -20.27 -6.39 -1.95
N ASP A 453 -20.67 -7.03 -0.84
CA ASP A 453 -21.95 -6.78 -0.16
C ASP A 453 -22.12 -5.29 0.22
N ASP A 454 -21.08 -4.66 0.79
CA ASP A 454 -21.14 -3.25 1.20
C ASP A 454 -21.23 -2.32 -0.02
N ILE A 455 -20.49 -2.61 -1.08
CA ILE A 455 -20.52 -1.81 -2.33
C ILE A 455 -21.86 -1.98 -3.06
N GLU A 456 -22.40 -3.19 -3.14
CA GLU A 456 -23.69 -3.45 -3.79
C GLU A 456 -24.86 -2.84 -2.98
N SER A 457 -24.74 -2.72 -1.65
CA SER A 457 -25.73 -2.00 -0.83
C SER A 457 -25.79 -0.49 -1.14
N ALA A 458 -24.65 0.14 -1.39
CA ALA A 458 -24.53 1.55 -1.75
C ALA A 458 -24.65 1.83 -3.27
N ALA A 459 -24.79 0.80 -4.11
CA ALA A 459 -24.72 0.92 -5.56
C ALA A 459 -25.64 2.00 -6.17
N PRO A 460 -26.90 2.21 -5.74
CA PRO A 460 -27.75 3.27 -6.30
C PRO A 460 -27.17 4.68 -6.10
N ALA A 461 -26.53 4.93 -4.95
CA ALA A 461 -25.87 6.20 -4.67
C ALA A 461 -24.54 6.32 -5.44
N ILE A 462 -23.75 5.25 -5.53
CA ILE A 462 -22.50 5.21 -6.32
C ILE A 462 -22.80 5.50 -7.81
N VAL A 463 -23.85 4.89 -8.39
CA VAL A 463 -24.28 5.14 -9.78
C VAL A 463 -24.63 6.61 -10.03
N SER A 464 -25.19 7.31 -9.03
CA SER A 464 -25.48 8.75 -9.16
C SER A 464 -24.21 9.62 -9.29
N VAL A 465 -23.05 9.11 -8.88
CA VAL A 465 -21.75 9.80 -8.90
C VAL A 465 -20.87 9.33 -10.07
N LEU A 466 -20.83 8.02 -10.33
CA LEU A 466 -19.89 7.36 -11.24
C LEU A 466 -20.53 6.57 -12.40
N GLY A 467 -21.86 6.66 -12.57
CA GLY A 467 -22.58 5.90 -13.60
C GLY A 467 -22.62 4.39 -13.33
N ASP A 468 -23.11 3.62 -14.32
CA ASP A 468 -23.22 2.17 -14.24
C ASP A 468 -21.85 1.48 -14.12
N VAL A 469 -21.81 0.32 -13.45
CA VAL A 469 -20.57 -0.42 -13.17
C VAL A 469 -20.02 -1.16 -14.39
N GLU A 470 -18.77 -0.86 -14.76
CA GLU A 470 -17.98 -1.55 -15.76
C GLU A 470 -17.12 -2.63 -15.06
N LYS A 471 -17.55 -3.90 -15.08
CA LYS A 471 -16.76 -5.02 -14.52
C LYS A 471 -15.70 -5.46 -15.52
N ILE A 472 -14.42 -5.35 -15.14
CA ILE A 472 -13.25 -5.52 -16.02
C ILE A 472 -12.16 -6.41 -15.39
N THR A 473 -11.32 -7.02 -16.22
CA THR A 473 -10.05 -7.65 -15.80
C THR A 473 -8.91 -6.64 -16.01
N VAL A 474 -8.15 -6.32 -14.96
CA VAL A 474 -7.07 -5.33 -15.00
C VAL A 474 -5.85 -5.87 -15.73
N ALA A 475 -5.43 -7.10 -15.43
CA ALA A 475 -4.48 -7.84 -16.26
C ALA A 475 -5.20 -8.37 -17.52
N SER A 476 -4.99 -7.68 -18.63
CA SER A 476 -5.71 -7.92 -19.89
C SER A 476 -4.94 -7.47 -21.13
N MET A 477 -3.60 -7.36 -21.04
CA MET A 477 -2.73 -7.05 -22.19
C MET A 477 -2.63 -8.22 -23.19
N THR A 478 -2.83 -9.46 -22.73
CA THR A 478 -2.81 -10.71 -23.49
C THR A 478 -3.77 -11.72 -22.86
N GLU A 479 -4.13 -12.80 -23.57
CA GLU A 479 -5.00 -13.87 -23.03
C GLU A 479 -4.41 -14.56 -21.79
N ASP A 480 -3.07 -14.65 -21.71
CA ASP A 480 -2.32 -15.17 -20.56
C ASP A 480 -1.73 -14.07 -19.64
N ASP A 481 -2.26 -12.83 -19.66
CA ASP A 481 -1.83 -11.77 -18.71
C ASP A 481 -2.37 -12.05 -17.30
N ASP A 482 -1.58 -11.74 -16.27
CA ASP A 482 -1.93 -11.96 -14.87
C ASP A 482 -1.20 -10.97 -13.94
N LEU A 483 -1.90 -10.47 -12.92
CA LEU A 483 -1.36 -9.54 -11.93
C LEU A 483 -0.17 -10.14 -11.15
N SER A 484 -0.06 -11.48 -11.05
CA SER A 484 1.13 -12.11 -10.44
C SER A 484 2.40 -12.07 -11.33
N GLN A 485 2.27 -11.68 -12.60
CA GLN A 485 3.40 -11.29 -13.46
C GLN A 485 3.80 -9.82 -13.21
N TRP A 486 2.83 -8.95 -12.91
CA TRP A 486 3.04 -7.52 -12.68
C TRP A 486 3.82 -7.26 -11.38
N ILE A 487 3.49 -7.96 -10.29
CA ILE A 487 4.29 -7.96 -9.04
C ILE A 487 5.76 -8.37 -9.29
N THR A 488 6.03 -9.29 -10.21
CA THR A 488 7.41 -9.70 -10.54
C THR A 488 8.16 -8.54 -11.20
N THR A 489 7.53 -7.87 -12.16
CA THR A 489 8.03 -6.63 -12.78
C THR A 489 8.32 -5.54 -11.74
N PHE A 490 7.38 -5.31 -10.82
CA PHE A 490 7.54 -4.34 -9.73
C PHE A 490 8.72 -4.68 -8.81
N ARG A 491 8.82 -5.94 -8.35
CA ARG A 491 9.85 -6.39 -7.40
C ARG A 491 11.27 -6.29 -7.95
N VAL A 492 11.48 -6.57 -9.23
CA VAL A 492 12.80 -6.44 -9.89
C VAL A 492 13.26 -4.99 -9.86
N LEU A 493 12.42 -4.06 -10.32
CA LEU A 493 12.78 -2.63 -10.41
C LEU A 493 12.87 -1.99 -9.01
N GLN A 494 11.90 -2.23 -8.13
CA GLN A 494 11.95 -1.74 -6.74
C GLN A 494 13.20 -2.26 -6.02
N GLY A 495 13.52 -3.54 -6.21
CA GLY A 495 14.70 -4.16 -5.60
C GLY A 495 16.00 -3.58 -6.13
N ARG A 496 16.10 -3.38 -7.44
CA ARG A 496 17.26 -2.75 -8.08
C ARG A 496 17.54 -1.37 -7.49
N GLU A 497 16.52 -0.51 -7.44
CA GLU A 497 16.64 0.85 -6.92
C GLU A 497 16.96 0.88 -5.41
N ALA A 498 16.40 -0.04 -4.62
CA ALA A 498 16.73 -0.17 -3.19
C ALA A 498 18.21 -0.54 -2.97
N TRP A 499 18.78 -1.37 -3.85
CA TRP A 499 20.21 -1.69 -3.81
C TRP A 499 21.10 -0.57 -4.35
N GLU A 500 20.62 0.25 -5.29
CA GLU A 500 21.32 1.46 -5.74
C GLU A 500 21.34 2.55 -4.66
N CYS A 501 20.24 2.75 -3.94
CA CYS A 501 20.16 3.75 -2.86
C CYS A 501 21.01 3.39 -1.64
N HIS A 502 21.05 2.11 -1.25
CA HIS A 502 21.59 1.69 0.06
C HIS A 502 22.76 0.70 0.00
N GLY A 503 23.03 0.09 -1.15
CA GLY A 503 23.99 -1.02 -1.27
C GLY A 503 25.44 -0.66 -0.93
N GLU A 504 25.83 0.62 -1.01
CA GLU A 504 27.17 1.07 -0.57
C GLU A 504 27.24 1.27 0.95
N TRP A 505 26.22 1.87 1.54
CA TRP A 505 26.08 2.00 2.99
C TRP A 505 25.99 0.62 3.67
N ILE A 506 25.24 -0.33 3.11
CA ILE A 506 25.14 -1.71 3.63
C ILE A 506 26.52 -2.40 3.66
N LYS A 507 27.35 -2.25 2.61
CA LYS A 507 28.69 -2.85 2.54
C LYS A 507 29.67 -2.23 3.54
N SER A 508 29.56 -0.93 3.78
CA SER A 508 30.50 -0.16 4.60
C SER A 508 30.13 -0.17 6.08
N ALA A 509 28.88 0.19 6.42
CA ALA A 509 28.38 0.23 7.79
C ALA A 509 28.03 -1.15 8.37
N LYS A 510 27.73 -2.15 7.52
CA LYS A 510 27.36 -3.53 7.91
C LYS A 510 26.27 -3.57 8.99
N PRO A 511 25.10 -2.95 8.75
CA PRO A 511 24.05 -2.78 9.73
C PRO A 511 23.52 -4.12 10.25
N THR A 512 23.11 -4.15 11.52
CA THR A 512 22.31 -5.26 12.03
C THR A 512 20.88 -5.10 11.51
N PHE A 513 20.42 -6.07 10.73
CA PHE A 513 19.10 -6.09 10.11
C PHE A 513 18.12 -7.03 10.81
N GLY A 514 16.85 -6.63 10.83
CA GLY A 514 15.74 -7.46 11.28
C GLY A 514 15.37 -8.58 10.30
N PRO A 515 14.57 -9.57 10.75
CA PRO A 515 14.13 -10.68 9.93
C PRO A 515 13.35 -10.22 8.68
N GLY A 516 13.75 -10.72 7.51
CA GLY A 516 13.16 -10.36 6.22
C GLY A 516 13.79 -9.13 5.57
N THR A 517 14.39 -8.19 6.33
CA THR A 517 15.09 -7.03 5.75
C THR A 517 16.40 -7.46 5.10
N ARG A 518 17.23 -8.20 5.84
CA ARG A 518 18.50 -8.77 5.35
C ARG A 518 18.25 -9.61 4.09
N GLU A 519 17.31 -10.55 4.18
CA GLU A 519 17.03 -11.51 3.11
C GLU A 519 16.54 -10.80 1.84
N ARG A 520 15.78 -9.71 1.97
CA ARG A 520 15.41 -8.85 0.83
C ARG A 520 16.64 -8.16 0.23
N PHE A 521 17.46 -7.46 1.03
CA PHE A 521 18.65 -6.80 0.49
C PHE A 521 19.64 -7.78 -0.16
N GLU A 522 19.83 -8.96 0.42
CA GLU A 522 20.60 -10.06 -0.17
C GLU A 522 20.04 -10.55 -1.52
N MET A 523 18.72 -10.59 -1.70
CA MET A 523 18.10 -10.86 -3.01
C MET A 523 18.35 -9.69 -3.97
N THR A 524 18.11 -8.45 -3.54
CA THR A 524 18.29 -7.27 -4.41
C THR A 524 19.71 -7.09 -4.92
N SER A 525 20.71 -7.49 -4.12
CA SER A 525 22.13 -7.41 -4.47
C SER A 525 22.53 -8.28 -5.68
N LYS A 526 21.66 -9.22 -6.06
CA LYS A 526 21.88 -10.22 -7.11
C LYS A 526 21.10 -9.95 -8.40
N ILE A 527 20.23 -8.92 -8.41
CA ILE A 527 19.41 -8.56 -9.57
C ILE A 527 20.32 -8.09 -10.72
N SER A 528 20.20 -8.74 -11.86
CA SER A 528 21.01 -8.49 -13.06
C SER A 528 20.48 -7.31 -13.89
N ALA A 529 21.36 -6.75 -14.74
CA ALA A 529 20.96 -5.73 -15.71
C ALA A 529 19.97 -6.25 -16.78
N GLU A 530 19.96 -7.56 -17.05
CA GLU A 530 19.04 -8.20 -17.98
C GLU A 530 17.62 -8.28 -17.42
N GLU A 531 17.47 -8.72 -16.16
CA GLU A 531 16.19 -8.69 -15.43
C GLU A 531 15.63 -7.26 -15.37
N VAL A 532 16.48 -6.26 -15.07
CA VAL A 532 16.09 -4.84 -15.03
C VAL A 532 15.62 -4.34 -16.40
N ALA A 533 16.33 -4.70 -17.49
CA ALA A 533 15.93 -4.31 -18.85
C ALA A 533 14.58 -4.95 -19.26
N ALA A 534 14.39 -6.24 -18.97
CA ALA A 534 13.13 -6.93 -19.23
C ALA A 534 11.97 -6.34 -18.41
N ALA A 535 12.21 -6.08 -17.11
CA ALA A 535 11.22 -5.49 -16.23
C ALA A 535 10.88 -4.03 -16.63
N ALA A 536 11.84 -3.24 -17.12
CA ALA A 536 11.57 -1.88 -17.61
C ALA A 536 10.64 -1.89 -18.84
N VAL A 537 10.84 -2.81 -19.78
CA VAL A 537 9.95 -3.00 -20.95
C VAL A 537 8.54 -3.44 -20.50
N SER A 538 8.46 -4.33 -19.51
CA SER A 538 7.18 -4.75 -18.92
C SER A 538 6.47 -3.59 -18.21
N GLN A 539 7.19 -2.82 -17.39
CA GLN A 539 6.64 -1.68 -16.64
C GLN A 539 6.02 -0.64 -17.59
N GLN A 540 6.68 -0.34 -18.72
CA GLN A 540 6.16 0.58 -19.71
C GLN A 540 4.84 0.08 -20.34
N ARG A 541 4.75 -1.21 -20.69
CA ARG A 541 3.52 -1.80 -21.24
C ARG A 541 2.37 -1.74 -20.24
N ILE A 542 2.64 -2.06 -18.96
CA ILE A 542 1.64 -2.00 -17.89
C ILE A 542 1.18 -0.55 -17.65
N ARG A 543 2.09 0.44 -17.65
CA ARG A 543 1.73 1.87 -17.56
C ARG A 543 0.79 2.28 -18.69
N GLU A 544 1.17 2.01 -19.95
CA GLU A 544 0.36 2.34 -21.12
C GLU A 544 -1.01 1.63 -21.14
N HIS A 545 -1.08 0.41 -20.60
CA HIS A 545 -2.34 -0.33 -20.45
C HIS A 545 -3.25 0.29 -19.39
N LEU A 546 -2.72 0.61 -18.21
CA LEU A 546 -3.46 1.28 -17.14
C LEU A 546 -3.93 2.68 -17.54
N ASP A 547 -3.11 3.45 -18.26
CA ASP A 547 -3.49 4.77 -18.78
C ASP A 547 -4.67 4.66 -19.78
N ARG A 548 -4.70 3.63 -20.64
CA ARG A 548 -5.85 3.37 -21.55
C ARG A 548 -7.10 2.90 -20.80
N LEU A 549 -6.94 2.00 -19.83
CA LEU A 549 -8.02 1.39 -19.05
C LEU A 549 -8.74 2.43 -18.19
N LEU A 550 -7.99 3.27 -17.47
CA LEU A 550 -8.52 4.34 -16.63
C LEU A 550 -8.99 5.54 -17.45
N GLY A 551 -8.30 5.86 -18.56
CA GLY A 551 -8.59 7.05 -19.36
C GLY A 551 -8.40 8.33 -18.56
N GLU A 552 -9.30 9.29 -18.74
CA GLU A 552 -9.27 10.59 -18.03
C GLU A 552 -10.19 10.64 -16.80
N ASP A 553 -11.09 9.66 -16.63
CA ASP A 553 -12.24 9.73 -15.71
C ASP A 553 -12.58 8.42 -14.97
N GLY A 554 -11.79 7.34 -15.12
CA GLY A 554 -12.04 6.07 -14.43
C GLY A 554 -11.87 6.13 -12.92
N ALA A 555 -12.67 5.37 -12.18
CA ALA A 555 -12.50 5.11 -10.76
C ALA A 555 -12.50 3.60 -10.54
N LEU A 556 -11.30 3.00 -10.39
CA LEU A 556 -11.10 1.55 -10.33
C LEU A 556 -11.15 1.04 -8.89
N PHE A 557 -12.19 0.28 -8.58
CA PHE A 557 -12.50 -0.31 -7.29
C PHE A 557 -11.83 -1.69 -7.17
N LEU A 558 -11.07 -1.89 -6.08
CA LEU A 558 -10.43 -3.16 -5.72
C LEU A 558 -10.17 -3.24 -4.20
N PRO A 559 -10.06 -4.42 -3.59
CA PRO A 559 -9.62 -4.55 -2.19
C PRO A 559 -8.25 -3.90 -1.95
N THR A 560 -8.07 -3.15 -0.86
CA THR A 560 -6.76 -2.55 -0.53
C THR A 560 -5.75 -3.59 -0.04
N ALA A 561 -6.25 -4.65 0.60
CA ALA A 561 -5.48 -5.77 1.11
C ALA A 561 -6.29 -7.08 0.96
N PRO A 562 -5.65 -8.26 0.96
CA PRO A 562 -6.35 -9.52 0.77
C PRO A 562 -7.30 -9.89 1.91
N GLY A 563 -7.14 -9.27 3.08
CA GLY A 563 -7.92 -9.54 4.27
C GLY A 563 -7.55 -8.63 5.44
N PRO A 564 -8.16 -8.87 6.62
CA PRO A 564 -7.83 -8.14 7.84
C PRO A 564 -6.37 -8.37 8.25
N ALA A 565 -5.83 -7.45 9.04
CA ALA A 565 -4.43 -7.46 9.49
C ALA A 565 -3.99 -8.83 10.08
N PRO A 566 -2.86 -9.42 9.63
CA PRO A 566 -2.31 -10.63 10.25
C PRO A 566 -1.96 -10.47 11.74
N LEU A 567 -1.78 -11.57 12.46
CA LEU A 567 -1.33 -11.54 13.87
C LEU A 567 0.12 -11.06 13.96
N CYS A 568 0.47 -10.30 15.01
CA CYS A 568 1.87 -9.93 15.27
C CYS A 568 2.73 -11.17 15.49
N ASN A 569 3.99 -11.13 15.07
CA ASN A 569 4.96 -12.24 15.12
C ASN A 569 4.55 -13.50 14.34
N THR A 570 3.60 -13.42 13.40
CA THR A 570 3.30 -14.56 12.50
C THR A 570 4.56 -14.89 11.67
N PRO A 571 5.03 -16.16 11.62
CA PRO A 571 6.24 -16.53 10.88
C PRO A 571 6.19 -16.09 9.40
N LEU A 572 7.30 -15.55 8.88
CA LEU A 572 7.35 -15.01 7.51
C LEU A 572 6.86 -16.00 6.44
N ARG A 573 7.23 -17.29 6.56
CA ARG A 573 6.78 -18.38 5.68
C ARG A 573 5.25 -18.57 5.62
N GLU A 574 4.54 -18.21 6.68
CA GLU A 574 3.08 -18.28 6.78
C GLU A 574 2.43 -16.98 6.29
N LEU A 575 3.16 -15.86 6.32
CA LEU A 575 2.77 -14.59 5.71
C LEU A 575 3.09 -14.51 4.21
N ASP A 576 4.02 -15.28 3.67
CA ASP A 576 4.54 -15.09 2.30
C ASP A 576 3.44 -15.15 1.21
N ALA A 577 2.48 -16.07 1.33
CA ALA A 577 1.34 -16.13 0.42
C ALA A 577 0.43 -14.90 0.53
N PHE A 578 0.06 -14.51 1.75
CA PHE A 578 -0.73 -13.30 2.00
C PHE A 578 0.00 -12.02 1.56
N ARG A 579 1.32 -11.97 1.75
CA ARG A 579 2.20 -10.88 1.31
C ARG A 579 2.33 -10.84 -0.22
N LYS A 580 2.33 -11.98 -0.92
CA LYS A 580 2.25 -12.03 -2.37
C LYS A 580 0.99 -11.33 -2.83
N GLU A 581 -0.19 -11.76 -2.38
CA GLU A 581 -1.46 -11.17 -2.83
C GLU A 581 -1.63 -9.69 -2.42
N LEU A 582 -1.11 -9.30 -1.26
CA LEU A 582 -1.01 -7.90 -0.82
C LEU A 582 -0.18 -7.04 -1.78
N LEU A 583 0.95 -7.58 -2.26
CA LEU A 583 1.80 -6.93 -3.26
C LEU A 583 1.17 -6.98 -4.66
N THR A 584 0.44 -8.04 -5.03
CA THR A 584 -0.33 -8.12 -6.27
C THR A 584 -1.29 -6.93 -6.36
N LEU A 585 -2.18 -6.78 -5.38
CA LEU A 585 -3.16 -5.68 -5.28
C LEU A 585 -2.49 -4.29 -5.28
N SER A 586 -1.51 -4.09 -4.40
CA SER A 586 -0.91 -2.77 -4.19
C SER A 586 0.05 -2.35 -5.30
N SER A 587 0.61 -3.29 -6.08
CA SER A 587 1.53 -2.98 -7.17
C SER A 587 0.88 -2.22 -8.32
N ILE A 588 -0.42 -2.36 -8.56
CA ILE A 588 -1.13 -1.75 -9.71
C ILE A 588 -0.92 -0.22 -9.74
N ALA A 589 -1.29 0.48 -8.66
CA ALA A 589 -1.10 1.94 -8.57
C ALA A 589 0.38 2.35 -8.45
N SER A 590 1.25 1.46 -7.96
CA SER A 590 2.69 1.71 -7.92
C SER A 590 3.31 1.66 -9.33
N ILE A 591 3.04 0.61 -10.11
CA ILE A 591 3.54 0.43 -11.48
C ILE A 591 3.01 1.52 -12.40
N GLY A 592 1.72 1.86 -12.35
CA GLY A 592 1.19 2.98 -13.11
C GLY A 592 1.76 4.34 -12.67
N GLY A 593 2.17 4.48 -11.40
CA GLY A 593 2.48 5.78 -10.79
C GLY A 593 1.22 6.60 -10.50
N LEU A 594 0.12 5.92 -10.18
CA LEU A 594 -1.24 6.43 -10.12
C LEU A 594 -1.63 6.86 -8.69
N PRO A 595 -2.58 7.81 -8.56
CA PRO A 595 -3.21 8.14 -7.29
C PRO A 595 -4.17 7.03 -6.86
N GLN A 596 -4.17 6.71 -5.57
CA GLN A 596 -5.09 5.75 -4.97
C GLN A 596 -5.43 6.14 -3.52
N VAL A 597 -6.72 6.13 -3.20
CA VAL A 597 -7.21 6.21 -1.82
C VAL A 597 -7.53 4.81 -1.29
N SER A 598 -7.27 4.60 0.01
CA SER A 598 -7.83 3.52 0.82
C SER A 598 -8.96 4.10 1.68
N LEU A 599 -10.18 3.59 1.48
CA LEU A 599 -11.40 3.95 2.19
C LEU A 599 -11.64 2.93 3.32
N PRO A 600 -11.87 3.35 4.58
CA PRO A 600 -12.13 2.45 5.70
C PRO A 600 -13.58 1.92 5.69
N LEU A 601 -13.94 1.20 4.63
CA LEU A 601 -15.33 0.81 4.32
C LEU A 601 -15.87 -0.31 5.23
N SER A 602 -15.11 -1.40 5.40
CA SER A 602 -15.69 -2.68 5.82
C SER A 602 -14.97 -3.35 6.99
N LYS A 603 -15.57 -4.43 7.52
CA LYS A 603 -15.01 -5.24 8.60
C LYS A 603 -15.26 -6.73 8.38
N VAL A 604 -14.21 -7.54 8.55
CA VAL A 604 -14.24 -9.01 8.55
C VAL A 604 -13.82 -9.49 9.94
N ASP A 605 -14.62 -10.37 10.55
CA ASP A 605 -14.44 -10.85 11.93
C ASP A 605 -14.28 -9.71 12.97
N GLY A 606 -14.86 -8.54 12.69
CA GLY A 606 -14.76 -7.32 13.50
C GLY A 606 -13.54 -6.44 13.19
N PHE A 607 -12.57 -6.92 12.42
CA PHE A 607 -11.33 -6.20 12.06
C PHE A 607 -11.49 -5.40 10.77
N PRO A 608 -10.87 -4.21 10.63
CA PRO A 608 -10.99 -3.37 9.43
C PRO A 608 -10.48 -4.01 8.13
N VAL A 609 -11.17 -3.69 7.02
CA VAL A 609 -10.76 -3.96 5.64
C VAL A 609 -11.10 -2.74 4.78
N GLY A 610 -10.11 -2.21 4.06
CA GLY A 610 -10.27 -1.02 3.22
C GLY A 610 -10.60 -1.31 1.76
N LEU A 611 -11.52 -0.53 1.18
CA LEU A 611 -11.75 -0.47 -0.26
C LEU A 611 -10.74 0.48 -0.91
N GLY A 612 -10.00 0.00 -1.90
CA GLY A 612 -9.12 0.82 -2.71
C GLY A 612 -9.88 1.43 -3.88
N VAL A 613 -9.63 2.71 -4.18
CA VAL A 613 -10.10 3.37 -5.41
C VAL A 613 -8.90 4.04 -6.09
N ILE A 614 -8.55 3.56 -7.29
CA ILE A 614 -7.46 4.09 -8.13
C ILE A 614 -8.06 5.03 -9.18
N GLY A 615 -7.43 6.20 -9.38
CA GLY A 615 -7.77 7.15 -10.45
C GLY A 615 -6.68 7.25 -11.52
N PRO A 616 -6.96 7.89 -12.68
CA PRO A 616 -5.97 8.27 -13.69
C PRO A 616 -4.78 9.05 -13.13
N LYS A 617 -3.64 8.99 -13.83
CA LYS A 617 -2.47 9.78 -13.51
C LYS A 617 -2.81 11.28 -13.48
N GLY A 618 -2.53 11.94 -12.36
CA GLY A 618 -2.79 13.36 -12.16
C GLY A 618 -4.24 13.75 -11.82
N SER A 619 -5.11 12.78 -11.52
CA SER A 619 -6.50 13.00 -11.06
C SER A 619 -6.64 13.21 -9.54
N ASP A 620 -5.53 13.46 -8.84
CA ASP A 620 -5.41 13.49 -7.37
C ASP A 620 -6.53 14.28 -6.66
N GLU A 621 -6.78 15.52 -7.08
CA GLU A 621 -7.85 16.36 -6.55
C GLU A 621 -9.25 15.77 -6.80
N GLY A 622 -9.47 15.18 -7.97
CA GLY A 622 -10.73 14.54 -8.34
C GLY A 622 -11.02 13.27 -7.56
N LEU A 623 -9.97 12.52 -7.19
CA LEU A 623 -10.07 11.34 -6.33
C LEU A 623 -10.37 11.73 -4.88
N LEU A 624 -9.83 12.86 -4.39
CA LEU A 624 -10.19 13.42 -3.07
C LEU A 624 -11.62 13.95 -3.02
N ASP A 625 -12.12 14.57 -4.09
CA ASP A 625 -13.54 14.94 -4.19
C ASP A 625 -14.46 13.71 -4.26
N LEU A 626 -14.12 12.72 -5.10
CA LEU A 626 -14.84 11.44 -5.17
C LEU A 626 -14.86 10.73 -3.80
N THR A 627 -13.75 10.78 -3.05
CA THR A 627 -13.65 10.16 -1.70
C THR A 627 -14.77 10.64 -0.78
N LYS A 628 -15.07 11.95 -0.76
CA LYS A 628 -16.19 12.48 0.04
C LYS A 628 -17.54 11.97 -0.46
N SER A 629 -17.79 12.07 -1.77
CA SER A 629 -19.04 11.63 -2.40
C SER A 629 -19.33 10.13 -2.17
N LEU A 630 -18.29 9.29 -2.18
CA LEU A 630 -18.41 7.87 -1.85
C LEU A 630 -18.69 7.65 -0.36
N MET A 631 -18.04 8.38 0.54
CA MET A 631 -18.30 8.25 1.98
C MET A 631 -19.68 8.79 2.40
N GLU A 632 -20.27 9.70 1.62
CA GLU A 632 -21.69 10.07 1.72
C GLU A 632 -22.57 8.91 1.22
N ALA A 633 -22.29 8.35 0.03
CA ALA A 633 -22.99 7.20 -0.53
C ALA A 633 -22.91 5.90 0.33
N PHE A 634 -21.89 5.74 1.16
CA PHE A 634 -21.72 4.63 2.11
C PHE A 634 -22.33 4.89 3.50
N ALA A 635 -22.99 6.04 3.72
CA ALA A 635 -23.59 6.43 5.00
C ALA A 635 -25.13 6.43 5.01
N ASP A 636 -25.76 6.34 3.84
CA ASP A 636 -27.22 6.22 3.62
C ASP A 636 -27.73 4.76 3.78
#